data_AF-A0A849KG16-F1
#
_entry.id   AF-A0A849KG16-F1
#
_cell.length_a   1.000
_cell.length_b   1.000
_cell.length_c   1.000
_cell.angle_alpha   90.00
_cell.angle_beta   90.00
_cell.angle_gamma   90.00
#
_symmetry.space_group_name_H-M   'P 1'
#
loop_
_entity.id
_entity.type
_entity.pdbx_description
1 polymer ?
#
loop_
_entity_poly.entity_id
_entity_poly.type
_entity_poly.pdbx_seq_one_letter_code
_entity_poly.pdbx_strand_id
1 'polypeptide(L)'
;MAKALPEAAQERDFQRATILSLAGFSFTAAAGLAVLDARTRLGLQLPIWFVAVSFVAYLSAHNMQAYKATWLQDQVATALSEAGSLSLNLALISLLLSANKPDEGLASWFKCLVTVVALSAWAVDHIARLYIECTYFGAAAEEGSNEHA
;
A
#
# COMPACT_ATOMS: atom_id res chain seq x y z
N MET A 1 -29.24 21.15 -11.64
CA MET A 1 -28.17 21.67 -10.76
C MET A 1 -27.63 20.51 -9.96
N ALA A 2 -26.40 20.06 -10.25
CA ALA A 2 -25.76 19.01 -9.47
C ALA A 2 -25.45 19.56 -8.07
N LYS A 3 -26.04 18.94 -7.04
CA LYS A 3 -25.78 19.29 -5.64
C LYS A 3 -24.33 18.85 -5.35
N ALA A 4 -23.44 19.80 -5.10
CA ALA A 4 -22.07 19.47 -4.70
C ALA A 4 -22.12 18.51 -3.50
N LEU A 5 -21.45 17.36 -3.62
CA LEU A 5 -21.28 16.46 -2.49
C LEU A 5 -20.44 17.20 -1.43
N PRO A 6 -20.71 17.00 -0.13
CA PRO A 6 -19.82 17.51 0.91
C PRO A 6 -18.40 17.00 0.65
N GLU A 7 -17.38 17.84 0.83
CA GLU A 7 -15.97 17.54 0.45
C GLU A 7 -15.49 16.18 0.98
N ALA A 8 -15.90 15.82 2.20
CA ALA A 8 -15.58 14.53 2.81
C ALA A 8 -16.14 13.29 2.07
N ALA A 9 -17.27 13.42 1.37
CA ALA A 9 -17.82 12.34 0.55
C ALA A 9 -17.03 12.17 -0.75
N GLN A 10 -16.59 13.28 -1.35
CA GLN A 10 -15.79 13.26 -2.57
C GLN A 10 -14.39 12.67 -2.34
N GLU A 11 -13.73 13.04 -1.24
CA GLU A 11 -12.42 12.49 -0.86
C GLU A 11 -12.46 10.97 -0.64
N ARG A 12 -13.54 10.50 -0.01
CA ARG A 12 -13.78 9.07 0.26
C ARG A 12 -13.99 8.26 -1.02
N ASP A 13 -14.74 8.79 -1.97
CA ASP A 13 -14.95 8.14 -3.27
C ASP A 13 -13.64 8.10 -4.07
N PHE A 14 -12.84 9.16 -3.99
CA PHE A 14 -11.49 9.19 -4.58
C PHE A 14 -10.59 8.11 -3.98
N GLN A 15 -10.51 8.01 -2.64
CA GLN A 15 -9.72 6.98 -1.96
C GLN A 15 -10.15 5.56 -2.35
N ARG A 16 -11.46 5.29 -2.38
CA ARG A 16 -12.00 3.99 -2.79
C ARG A 16 -11.62 3.64 -4.23
N ALA A 17 -11.71 4.61 -5.14
CA ALA A 17 -11.33 4.44 -6.54
C ALA A 17 -9.82 4.16 -6.68
N THR A 18 -8.97 4.87 -5.93
CA THR A 18 -7.52 4.63 -5.91
C THR A 18 -7.19 3.23 -5.42
N ILE A 19 -7.78 2.78 -4.31
CA ILE A 19 -7.55 1.42 -3.77
C ILE A 19 -7.99 0.35 -4.78
N LEU A 20 -9.15 0.53 -5.41
CA LEU A 20 -9.65 -0.41 -6.41
C LEU A 20 -8.73 -0.47 -7.65
N SER A 21 -8.23 0.68 -8.10
CA SER A 21 -7.27 0.77 -9.20
C SER A 21 -5.96 0.03 -8.86
N LEU A 22 -5.43 0.24 -7.65
CA LEU A 22 -4.23 -0.45 -7.17
C LEU A 22 -4.43 -1.95 -7.01
N ALA A 23 -5.60 -2.40 -6.54
CA ALA A 23 -5.96 -3.81 -6.50
C ALA A 23 -5.98 -4.42 -7.91
N GLY A 24 -6.68 -3.79 -8.86
CA GLY A 24 -6.73 -4.24 -10.25
C GLY A 24 -5.36 -4.29 -10.92
N PHE A 25 -4.52 -3.27 -10.67
CA PHE A 25 -3.13 -3.24 -11.12
C PHE A 25 -2.33 -4.41 -10.55
N SER A 26 -2.43 -4.64 -9.24
CA SER A 26 -1.74 -5.74 -8.56
C SER A 26 -2.16 -7.10 -9.13
N PHE A 27 -3.45 -7.36 -9.29
CA PHE A 27 -3.93 -8.59 -9.90
C PHE A 27 -3.36 -8.80 -11.31
N THR A 28 -3.39 -7.75 -12.14
CA THR A 28 -2.86 -7.79 -13.50
C THR A 28 -1.35 -8.05 -13.52
N ALA A 29 -0.60 -7.42 -12.62
CA ALA A 29 0.83 -7.61 -12.46
C ALA A 29 1.15 -9.06 -12.02
N ALA A 30 0.42 -9.62 -11.06
CA ALA A 30 0.61 -11.00 -10.61
C ALA A 30 0.36 -11.99 -11.76
N ALA A 31 -0.73 -11.83 -12.51
CA ALA A 31 -1.04 -12.66 -13.66
C ALA A 31 0.05 -12.55 -14.75
N GLY A 32 0.49 -11.32 -15.07
CA GLY A 32 1.55 -11.08 -16.04
C GLY A 32 2.88 -11.73 -15.64
N LEU A 33 3.28 -11.59 -14.38
CA LEU A 33 4.49 -12.20 -13.84
C LEU A 33 4.42 -13.73 -13.83
N ALA A 34 3.28 -14.31 -13.49
CA ALA A 34 3.08 -15.76 -13.52
C ALA A 34 3.20 -16.32 -14.94
N VAL A 35 2.61 -15.64 -15.93
CA VAL A 35 2.74 -16.03 -17.35
C VAL A 35 4.20 -15.89 -17.82
N LEU A 36 4.89 -14.82 -17.41
CA LEU A 36 6.29 -14.63 -17.74
C LEU A 36 7.15 -15.74 -17.15
N ASP A 37 7.01 -16.03 -15.85
CA ASP A 37 7.78 -17.07 -15.16
C ASP A 37 7.58 -18.46 -15.76
N ALA A 38 6.33 -18.80 -16.13
CA ALA A 38 6.02 -20.06 -16.79
C ALA A 38 6.76 -20.21 -18.14
N ARG A 39 7.00 -19.10 -18.86
CA ARG A 39 7.69 -19.10 -20.16
C ARG A 39 9.21 -19.07 -20.03
N THR A 40 9.74 -18.32 -19.07
CA THR A 40 11.17 -17.99 -19.01
C THR A 40 11.91 -18.66 -17.85
N ARG A 41 11.18 -19.28 -16.89
CA ARG A 41 11.72 -19.93 -15.68
C ARG A 41 12.68 -19.03 -14.91
N LEU A 42 12.32 -17.76 -14.78
CA LEU A 42 13.14 -16.72 -14.13
C LEU A 42 13.12 -16.80 -12.59
N GLY A 43 12.30 -17.68 -12.00
CA GLY A 43 12.20 -17.80 -10.55
C GLY A 43 11.48 -16.60 -9.94
N LEU A 44 10.41 -16.12 -10.59
CA LEU A 44 9.64 -14.95 -10.16
C LEU A 44 8.61 -15.26 -9.07
N GLN A 45 8.76 -16.39 -8.36
CA GLN A 45 7.84 -16.83 -7.30
C GLN A 45 7.70 -15.77 -6.20
N LEU A 46 8.81 -15.16 -5.78
CA LEU A 46 8.82 -14.18 -4.69
C LEU A 46 8.14 -12.85 -5.09
N PRO A 47 8.43 -12.23 -6.26
CA PRO A 47 7.65 -11.10 -6.76
C PRO A 47 6.16 -11.41 -6.91
N ILE A 48 5.80 -12.57 -7.47
CA ILE A 48 4.40 -12.98 -7.65
C ILE A 48 3.68 -13.03 -6.29
N TRP A 49 4.33 -13.60 -5.27
CA TRP A 49 3.77 -13.68 -3.92
C TRP A 49 3.50 -12.29 -3.33
N PHE A 50 4.46 -11.38 -3.41
CA PHE A 50 4.30 -10.02 -2.90
C PHE A 50 3.20 -9.23 -3.64
N VAL A 51 3.07 -9.40 -4.96
CA VAL A 51 1.98 -8.77 -5.70
C VAL A 51 0.62 -9.38 -5.32
N ALA A 52 0.54 -10.70 -5.09
CA ALA A 52 -0.68 -11.35 -4.64
C ALA A 52 -1.11 -10.87 -3.24
N VAL A 53 -0.17 -10.75 -2.30
CA VAL A 53 -0.42 -10.18 -0.97
C VAL A 53 -0.89 -8.72 -1.10
N SER A 54 -0.27 -7.94 -1.98
CA SER A 54 -0.69 -6.56 -2.26
C SER A 54 -2.14 -6.48 -2.74
N PHE A 55 -2.53 -7.34 -3.69
CA PHE A 55 -3.90 -7.44 -4.18
C PHE A 55 -4.89 -7.78 -3.06
N VAL A 56 -4.61 -8.81 -2.25
CA VAL A 56 -5.50 -9.22 -1.16
C VAL A 56 -5.65 -8.11 -0.12
N ALA A 57 -4.55 -7.42 0.21
CA ALA A 57 -4.56 -6.32 1.16
C ALA A 57 -5.41 -5.14 0.65
N TYR A 58 -5.21 -4.71 -0.60
CA TYR A 58 -6.02 -3.63 -1.20
C TYR A 58 -7.50 -4.02 -1.37
N LEU A 59 -7.80 -5.24 -1.79
CA LEU A 59 -9.18 -5.72 -1.89
C LEU A 59 -9.87 -5.75 -0.52
N SER A 60 -9.16 -6.20 0.51
CA SER A 60 -9.65 -6.21 1.89
C SER A 60 -9.87 -4.79 2.41
N ALA A 61 -8.93 -3.87 2.18
CA ALA A 61 -9.07 -2.46 2.52
C ALA A 61 -10.30 -1.84 1.84
N HIS A 62 -10.48 -2.11 0.54
CA HIS A 62 -11.64 -1.63 -0.22
C HIS A 62 -12.96 -2.14 0.35
N ASN A 63 -13.04 -3.44 0.63
CA ASN A 63 -14.23 -4.05 1.23
C ASN A 63 -14.52 -3.46 2.61
N MET A 64 -13.51 -3.29 3.47
CA MET A 64 -13.70 -2.69 4.79
C MET A 64 -14.15 -1.24 4.72
N GLN A 65 -13.63 -0.47 3.75
CA GLN A 65 -14.10 0.90 3.50
C GLN A 65 -15.56 0.95 3.05
N ALA A 66 -16.11 -0.11 2.44
CA ALA A 66 -17.52 -0.17 2.04
C ALA A 66 -18.47 -0.24 3.25
N TYR A 67 -18.06 -0.92 4.32
CA TYR A 67 -18.92 -1.23 5.47
C TYR A 67 -18.85 -0.26 6.65
N LYS A 68 -17.95 0.75 6.64
CA LYS A 68 -17.69 1.80 7.66
C LYS A 68 -18.74 1.94 8.77
N ALA A 69 -18.76 0.97 9.68
CA ALA A 69 -19.67 0.91 10.82
C ALA A 69 -18.96 1.34 12.10
N THR A 70 -17.63 1.24 12.14
CA THR A 70 -16.82 1.53 13.33
C THR A 70 -15.50 2.21 12.96
N TRP A 71 -14.95 3.00 13.89
CA TRP A 71 -13.63 3.63 13.77
C TRP A 71 -12.50 2.60 13.62
N LEU A 72 -12.64 1.43 14.26
CA LEU A 72 -11.71 0.30 14.12
C LEU A 72 -11.62 -0.19 12.67
N GLN A 73 -12.74 -0.25 11.95
CA GLN A 73 -12.73 -0.68 10.55
C GLN A 73 -11.98 0.31 9.66
N ASP A 74 -12.01 1.60 9.99
CA ASP A 74 -11.28 2.63 9.23
C ASP A 74 -9.77 2.48 9.45
N GLN A 75 -9.33 2.28 10.70
CA GLN A 75 -7.92 2.03 11.02
C GLN A 75 -7.40 0.75 10.36
N VAL A 76 -8.17 -0.34 10.42
CA VAL A 76 -7.77 -1.60 9.79
C VAL A 76 -7.73 -1.47 8.26
N ALA A 77 -8.67 -0.73 7.66
CA ALA A 77 -8.65 -0.46 6.23
C ALA A 77 -7.41 0.35 5.81
N THR A 78 -7.03 1.36 6.61
CA THR A 78 -5.80 2.13 6.42
C THR A 78 -4.57 1.23 6.52
N ALA A 79 -4.44 0.45 7.59
CA ALA A 79 -3.32 -0.48 7.77
C ALA A 79 -3.22 -1.51 6.63
N LEU A 80 -4.35 -2.03 6.15
CA LEU A 80 -4.38 -2.93 5.00
C LEU A 80 -3.94 -2.24 3.71
N SER A 81 -4.34 -0.99 3.48
CA SER A 81 -3.90 -0.21 2.32
C SER A 81 -2.39 0.03 2.37
N GLU A 82 -1.83 0.32 3.54
CA GLU A 82 -0.39 0.49 3.74
C GLU A 82 0.39 -0.80 3.55
N ALA A 83 -0.11 -1.91 4.10
CA ALA A 83 0.46 -3.24 3.88
C ALA A 83 0.44 -3.61 2.39
N GLY A 84 -0.64 -3.25 1.68
CA GLY A 84 -0.74 -3.39 0.24
C GLY A 84 0.35 -2.63 -0.51
N SER A 85 0.58 -1.37 -0.14
CA SER A 85 1.62 -0.51 -0.72
C SER A 85 3.03 -1.02 -0.42
N LEU A 86 3.30 -1.43 0.82
CA LEU A 86 4.58 -2.01 1.22
C LEU A 86 4.86 -3.28 0.43
N SER A 87 3.87 -4.17 0.33
CA SER A 87 4.01 -5.43 -0.42
C SER A 87 4.28 -5.17 -1.91
N LEU A 88 3.69 -4.14 -2.50
CA LEU A 88 3.97 -3.76 -3.89
C LEU A 88 5.41 -3.24 -4.06
N ASN A 89 5.91 -2.44 -3.11
CA ASN A 89 7.31 -2.02 -3.09
C ASN A 89 8.27 -3.21 -2.92
N LEU A 90 7.95 -4.16 -2.05
CA LEU A 90 8.73 -5.39 -1.88
C LEU A 90 8.71 -6.27 -3.14
N ALA A 91 7.59 -6.34 -3.84
CA ALA A 91 7.51 -7.01 -5.14
C ALA A 91 8.47 -6.37 -6.16
N LEU A 92 8.48 -5.04 -6.23
CA LEU A 92 9.38 -4.30 -7.12
C LEU A 92 10.84 -4.56 -6.78
N ILE A 93 11.21 -4.47 -5.50
CA ILE A 93 12.56 -4.76 -5.01
C ILE A 93 12.94 -6.20 -5.36
N SER A 94 12.07 -7.16 -5.07
CA SER A 94 12.30 -8.57 -5.38
C SER A 94 12.49 -8.79 -6.88
N LEU A 95 11.74 -8.10 -7.73
CA LEU A 95 11.85 -8.22 -9.18
C LEU A 95 13.18 -7.63 -9.69
N LEU A 96 13.59 -6.47 -9.16
CA LEU A 96 14.89 -5.86 -9.45
C LEU A 96 16.05 -6.79 -9.05
N LEU A 97 15.93 -7.48 -7.92
CA LEU A 97 16.91 -8.47 -7.48
C LEU A 97 16.91 -9.71 -8.38
N SER A 98 15.73 -10.26 -8.73
CA SER A 98 15.57 -11.43 -9.60
C SER A 98 16.03 -11.20 -11.04
N ALA A 99 16.03 -9.96 -11.54
CA ALA A 99 16.45 -9.64 -12.90
C ALA A 99 17.97 -9.80 -13.17
N ASN A 100 18.75 -10.40 -12.26
CA ASN A 100 20.22 -10.46 -12.38
C ASN A 100 20.73 -11.62 -13.26
N LYS A 101 21.63 -11.28 -14.18
CA LYS A 101 22.73 -12.15 -14.62
C LYS A 101 23.96 -11.86 -13.74
N PRO A 102 24.78 -12.85 -13.39
CA PRO A 102 25.79 -12.75 -12.33
C PRO A 102 26.99 -11.79 -12.55
N ASP A 103 27.16 -11.12 -13.70
CA ASP A 103 28.49 -10.60 -14.07
C ASP A 103 28.70 -9.06 -14.09
N GLU A 104 27.74 -8.22 -13.69
CA GLU A 104 27.94 -6.75 -13.73
C GLU A 104 27.82 -6.08 -12.35
N GLY A 105 28.95 -5.86 -11.68
CA GLY A 105 29.02 -5.20 -10.37
C GLY A 105 28.38 -3.80 -10.31
N LEU A 106 28.24 -3.13 -11.45
CA LEU A 106 27.57 -1.84 -11.57
C LEU A 106 26.03 -1.96 -11.45
N ALA A 107 25.45 -3.12 -11.75
CA ALA A 107 24.01 -3.36 -11.59
C ALA A 107 23.63 -3.59 -10.12
N SER A 108 24.52 -4.15 -9.30
CA SER A 108 24.22 -4.50 -7.90
C SER A 108 24.13 -3.28 -6.98
N TRP A 109 25.01 -2.28 -7.11
CA TRP A 109 24.94 -1.08 -6.28
C TRP A 109 23.69 -0.25 -6.57
N PHE A 110 23.32 -0.14 -7.86
CA PHE A 110 22.13 0.60 -8.27
C PHE A 110 20.85 -0.02 -7.67
N LYS A 111 20.74 -1.36 -7.67
CA LYS A 111 19.62 -2.08 -7.02
C LYS A 111 19.54 -1.78 -5.53
N CYS A 112 20.69 -1.80 -4.84
CA CYS A 112 20.75 -1.47 -3.42
C CYS A 112 20.28 -0.03 -3.18
N LEU A 113 20.77 0.92 -3.97
CA LEU A 113 20.37 2.33 -3.86
C LEU A 113 18.86 2.50 -4.10
N VAL A 114 18.32 1.94 -5.18
CA VAL A 114 16.87 2.02 -5.48
C VAL A 114 16.05 1.37 -4.37
N THR A 115 16.49 0.25 -3.81
CA THR A 115 15.84 -0.43 -2.69
C THR A 115 15.83 0.45 -1.44
N VAL A 116 16.98 1.02 -1.08
CA VAL A 116 17.11 1.90 0.08
C VAL A 116 16.25 3.15 -0.08
N VAL A 117 16.23 3.76 -1.27
CA VAL A 117 15.41 4.93 -1.56
C VAL A 117 13.93 4.61 -1.52
N ALA A 118 13.49 3.47 -2.08
CA ALA A 118 12.09 3.07 -2.05
C ALA A 118 11.61 2.79 -0.63
N LEU A 119 12.41 2.04 0.16
CA LEU A 119 12.08 1.73 1.54
C LEU A 119 12.11 2.96 2.44
N SER A 120 13.06 3.87 2.23
CA SER A 120 13.13 5.10 3.03
C SER A 120 11.99 6.06 2.70
N ALA A 121 11.63 6.22 1.43
CA ALA A 121 10.47 7.03 1.04
C ALA A 121 9.17 6.48 1.64
N TRP A 122 8.97 5.16 1.58
CA TRP A 122 7.83 4.50 2.23
C TRP A 122 7.84 4.70 3.75
N ALA A 123 9.00 4.50 4.40
CA ALA A 123 9.12 4.65 5.85
C ALA A 123 8.84 6.09 6.31
N VAL A 124 9.31 7.09 5.57
CA VAL A 124 9.06 8.50 5.88
C VAL A 124 7.57 8.83 5.76
N ASP A 125 6.89 8.39 4.69
CA ASP A 125 5.44 8.58 4.53
C ASP A 125 4.66 7.91 5.65
N HIS A 126 5.00 6.66 6.00
CA HIS A 126 4.32 5.91 7.06
C HIS A 126 4.55 6.52 8.44
N ILE A 127 5.78 6.94 8.77
CA ILE A 127 6.08 7.62 10.05
C ILE A 127 5.33 8.95 10.15
N ALA A 128 5.27 9.73 9.07
CA ALA A 128 4.54 10.99 9.06
C ALA A 128 3.05 10.79 9.34
N ARG A 129 2.43 9.77 8.74
CA ARG A 129 1.02 9.42 8.98
C ARG A 129 0.78 8.97 10.42
N LEU A 130 1.62 8.08 10.96
CA LEU A 130 1.54 7.65 12.35
C LEU A 130 1.69 8.83 13.32
N TYR A 131 2.61 9.75 13.03
CA TYR A 131 2.80 10.96 13.84
C TYR A 131 1.54 11.82 13.86
N ILE A 132 0.93 12.05 12.70
CA ILE A 132 -0.31 12.83 12.58
C ILE A 132 -1.43 12.15 13.37
N GLU A 133 -1.65 10.85 13.18
CA GLU A 133 -2.68 10.10 13.91
C GLU A 133 -2.48 10.18 15.42
N CYS A 134 -1.26 9.94 15.93
CA CYS A 134 -0.94 10.06 17.35
C CYS A 134 -1.22 11.47 17.91
N THR A 135 -0.92 12.51 17.13
CA THR A 135 -1.15 13.90 17.54
C THR A 135 -2.65 14.20 17.68
N TYR A 136 -3.48 13.71 16.75
CA TYR A 136 -4.93 13.89 16.81
C TYR A 136 -5.59 13.07 17.94
N PHE A 137 -5.13 11.84 18.19
CA PHE A 137 -5.64 11.05 19.32
C PHE A 137 -5.31 11.68 20.68
N GLY A 138 -4.13 12.29 20.81
CA GLY A 138 -3.78 13.07 22.00
C GLY A 138 -4.74 14.23 22.24
N ALA A 139 -5.01 15.03 21.20
CA ALA A 139 -5.91 16.19 21.30
C ALA A 139 -7.36 15.81 21.63
N ALA A 140 -7.91 14.75 21.01
CA ALA A 140 -9.27 14.29 21.27
C ALA A 140 -9.46 13.73 22.70
N ALA A 141 -8.41 13.14 23.28
CA ALA A 141 -8.44 12.66 24.66
C ALA A 141 -8.48 13.81 25.68
N GLU A 142 -7.84 14.95 25.37
CA GLU A 142 -7.85 16.15 26.23
C GLU A 142 -9.21 16.87 26.21
N GLU A 143 -9.87 16.98 25.05
CA GLU A 143 -11.22 17.58 24.94
C GLU A 143 -12.27 16.79 25.72
N GLY A 144 -12.29 15.45 25.60
CA GLY A 144 -13.23 14.61 26.35
C GLY A 144 -13.01 14.62 27.86
N SER A 145 -11.79 14.94 28.33
CA SER A 145 -11.52 15.09 29.76
C SER A 145 -12.04 16.41 30.34
N ASN A 146 -12.14 17.47 29.53
CA ASN A 146 -12.62 18.79 29.97
C ASN A 146 -14.15 18.91 29.99
N GLU A 147 -14.87 18.11 29.20
CA GLU A 147 -16.36 18.07 29.26
C GLU A 147 -16.90 17.33 30.49
N HIS A 148 -16.06 16.57 31.19
CA HIS A 148 -16.43 15.78 32.37
C HIS A 148 -15.88 16.32 33.69
N ALA A 149 -15.15 17.44 33.68
CA ALA A 149 -14.62 18.14 34.85
C ALA A 149 -15.47 19.35 35.23
#